data_AF-A0AAD4WSG1-F1
#
_entry.id   AF-A0AAD4WSG1-F1
#
_cell.length_a   1.000
_cell.length_b   1.000
_cell.length_c   1.000
_cell.angle_alpha   90.00
_cell.angle_beta   90.00
_cell.angle_gamma   90.00
#
_symmetry.space_group_name_H-M   'P 1'
#
loop_
_entity.id
_entity.type
_entity.pdbx_description
1 polymer ?
#
loop_
_entity_poly.entity_id
_entity_poly.type
_entity_poly.pdbx_seq_one_letter_code
_entity_poly.pdbx_strand_id
1 'polypeptide(L)'
;MKTPRPDGLRFIASSLFFICFLYVLASISELRFDSLLKFGRCALANINMPSAQLYNSSNTLLSSPIITSLALNSSSNDEIRTPVGAKVDVKFVMCNLTKEEQEVLVALEIMRYDDIIILDCEENMNKADDDAYFRLQNLVDSLKPFHREDLYYGYVIPCSSMEPFGHYMSGMGYLISWDVVEWIRESDIPKSHLEGPEDKTFGDWIKNGHRAKNRFNAKWSMYNFPEPPTKCTHELWPHTIAVHLLKNQEKWIRTLKYFNVTDNLKPSKLYHIP
;
A
#
# COMPACT_ATOMS: atom_id res chain seq x y z
N MET A 1 36.74 24.27 54.59
CA MET A 1 36.17 24.30 53.23
C MET A 1 36.74 23.13 52.43
N LYS A 2 35.89 22.32 51.79
CA LYS A 2 36.27 21.08 51.10
C LYS A 2 37.06 21.37 49.83
N THR A 3 38.19 20.68 49.65
CA THR A 3 38.96 20.66 48.40
C THR A 3 38.19 19.91 47.29
N PRO A 4 38.21 20.40 46.03
CA PRO A 4 37.50 19.75 44.94
C PRO A 4 38.22 18.45 44.55
N ARG A 5 37.45 17.36 44.40
CA ARG A 5 37.97 16.04 44.00
C ARG A 5 38.44 16.06 42.53
N PRO A 6 39.57 15.41 42.19
CA PRO A 6 40.17 15.44 40.86
C PRO A 6 39.40 14.63 39.78
N ASP A 7 38.30 13.96 40.14
CA ASP A 7 37.61 12.98 39.29
C ASP A 7 36.68 13.62 38.23
N GLY A 8 36.25 14.87 38.42
CA GLY A 8 35.34 15.55 37.49
C GLY A 8 35.97 15.88 36.14
N LEU A 9 37.27 16.20 36.12
CA LEU A 9 37.98 16.55 34.88
C LEU A 9 38.16 15.34 33.96
N ARG A 10 38.37 14.15 34.55
CA ARG A 10 38.51 12.88 33.82
C ARG A 10 37.19 12.43 33.20
N PHE A 11 36.08 12.66 33.89
CA PHE A 11 34.75 12.36 33.37
C PHE A 11 34.42 13.25 32.17
N ILE A 12 34.66 14.56 32.27
CA ILE A 12 34.41 15.52 31.17
C ILE A 12 35.25 15.20 29.94
N ALA A 13 36.54 14.87 30.12
CA ALA A 13 37.41 14.49 29.01
C ALA A 13 36.94 13.19 28.32
N SER A 14 36.47 12.21 29.08
CA SER A 14 35.91 10.96 28.55
C SER A 14 34.63 11.21 27.75
N SER A 15 33.73 12.06 28.26
CA SER A 15 32.49 12.44 27.57
C SER A 15 32.76 13.18 26.25
N LEU A 16 33.72 14.11 26.23
CA LEU A 16 34.10 14.83 25.01
C LEU A 16 34.72 13.91 23.97
N PHE A 17 35.57 12.96 24.40
CA PHE A 17 36.15 11.97 23.49
C PHE A 17 35.07 11.06 22.87
N PHE A 18 34.08 10.67 23.66
CA PHE A 18 32.93 9.90 23.18
C PHE A 18 32.08 10.67 22.18
N ILE A 19 31.81 11.97 22.43
CA ILE A 19 31.07 12.84 21.51
C ILE A 19 31.85 13.03 20.20
N CYS A 20 33.16 13.31 20.27
CA CYS A 20 34.00 13.43 19.08
C CYS A 20 34.06 12.11 18.29
N PHE A 21 34.14 10.97 18.97
CA PHE A 21 34.10 9.65 18.35
C PHE A 21 32.78 9.39 17.63
N LEU A 22 31.64 9.73 18.24
CA LEU A 22 30.32 9.67 17.60
C LEU A 22 30.23 10.61 16.39
N TYR A 23 30.83 11.79 16.46
CA TYR A 23 30.84 12.76 15.36
C TYR A 23 31.68 12.28 14.17
N VAL A 24 32.85 11.67 14.45
CA VAL A 24 33.69 11.05 13.43
C VAL A 24 33.01 9.82 12.83
N LEU A 25 32.38 8.97 13.64
CA LEU A 25 31.57 7.85 13.15
C LEU A 25 30.42 8.34 12.26
N ALA A 26 29.70 9.40 12.65
CA ALA A 26 28.64 10.01 11.85
C ALA A 26 29.16 10.61 10.53
N SER A 27 30.38 11.16 10.55
CA SER A 27 31.04 11.73 9.36
C SER A 27 31.57 10.65 8.40
N ILE A 28 32.04 9.51 8.91
CA ILE A 28 32.50 8.37 8.10
C ILE A 28 31.31 7.58 7.52
N SER A 29 30.16 7.59 8.20
CA SER A 29 28.95 6.86 7.78
C SER A 29 28.03 7.64 6.83
N GLU A 30 28.44 8.82 6.33
CA GLU A 30 27.59 9.72 5.52
C GLU A 30 26.18 9.92 6.13
N LEU A 31 26.08 10.02 7.48
CA LEU A 31 24.80 10.38 8.12
C LEU A 31 24.50 11.86 7.82
N ARG A 32 23.80 12.06 6.70
CA ARG A 32 23.41 13.36 6.18
C ARG A 32 22.21 13.90 6.97
N PHE A 33 22.48 14.71 7.99
CA PHE A 33 21.47 15.37 8.83
C PHE A 33 20.76 16.57 8.14
N ASP A 34 20.41 16.43 6.86
CA ASP A 34 19.74 17.50 6.10
C ASP A 34 18.34 17.82 6.65
N SER A 35 17.69 16.87 7.34
CA SER A 35 16.36 17.04 7.92
C SER A 35 16.35 17.90 9.20
N LEU A 36 17.35 17.76 10.08
CA LEU A 36 17.43 18.52 11.33
C LEU A 36 17.74 20.01 11.10
N LEU A 37 18.52 20.34 10.06
CA LEU A 37 18.77 21.72 9.66
C LEU A 37 17.53 22.41 9.06
N LYS A 38 16.60 21.64 8.46
CA LYS A 38 15.30 22.16 8.01
C LYS A 38 14.35 22.44 9.16
N PHE A 39 14.35 21.60 10.20
CA PHE A 39 13.51 21.79 11.39
C PHE A 39 13.83 23.12 12.12
N GLY A 40 15.11 23.50 12.17
CA GLY A 40 15.54 24.80 12.71
C GLY A 40 15.15 26.03 11.87
N ARG A 41 14.90 25.86 10.56
CA ARG A 41 14.52 26.98 9.65
C ARG A 41 13.01 27.23 9.61
N CYS A 42 12.18 26.22 9.83
CA CYS A 42 10.72 26.39 9.83
C CYS A 42 10.21 27.13 11.08
N ALA A 43 10.96 27.12 12.19
CA ALA A 43 10.58 27.84 13.40
C ALA A 43 10.73 29.38 13.30
N LEU A 44 11.34 29.91 12.23
CA LEU A 44 11.64 31.35 12.09
C LEU A 44 11.10 32.02 10.82
N ALA A 45 10.31 31.33 10.00
CA ALA A 45 9.84 31.88 8.71
C ALA A 45 8.31 31.90 8.60
N ASN A 46 7.63 32.57 9.54
CA ASN A 46 6.38 33.25 9.21
C ASN A 46 6.78 34.65 8.70
N ILE A 47 6.72 34.87 7.39
CA ILE A 47 6.37 36.15 6.72
C ILE A 47 6.29 35.87 5.20
N ASN A 48 5.08 36.05 4.65
CA ASN A 48 4.67 36.35 3.27
C ASN A 48 5.08 35.45 2.07
N MET A 49 4.06 35.01 1.35
CA MET A 49 4.06 34.52 -0.04
C MET A 49 3.99 35.74 -1.00
N PRO A 50 4.72 35.81 -2.14
CA PRO A 50 4.26 35.17 -3.40
C PRO A 50 5.32 34.69 -4.43
N SER A 51 4.82 33.87 -5.37
CA SER A 51 5.23 33.60 -6.76
C SER A 51 6.58 32.93 -7.12
N ALA A 52 6.43 31.74 -7.73
CA ALA A 52 6.97 31.25 -9.01
C ALA A 52 8.50 31.06 -9.26
N GLN A 53 8.78 29.86 -9.79
CA GLN A 53 9.81 29.42 -10.75
C GLN A 53 11.09 28.67 -10.26
N LEU A 54 11.25 27.49 -10.91
CA LEU A 54 12.46 26.75 -11.35
C LEU A 54 13.56 26.42 -10.34
N TYR A 55 13.88 25.12 -10.15
CA TYR A 55 15.05 24.46 -10.78
C TYR A 55 15.11 22.94 -10.47
N ASN A 56 15.98 22.28 -11.23
CA ASN A 56 16.06 20.86 -11.57
C ASN A 56 16.48 19.86 -10.47
N SER A 57 16.02 18.61 -10.71
CA SER A 57 16.60 17.28 -10.45
C SER A 57 17.76 17.14 -9.46
N SER A 58 17.59 16.21 -8.51
CA SER A 58 18.59 15.19 -8.14
C SER A 58 17.95 14.10 -7.26
N ASN A 59 17.98 12.86 -7.74
CA ASN A 59 17.60 11.64 -7.01
C ASN A 59 18.46 11.41 -5.76
N THR A 60 17.88 10.90 -4.67
CA THR A 60 18.49 9.82 -3.84
C THR A 60 17.45 9.20 -2.89
N LEU A 61 17.39 7.87 -2.94
CA LEU A 61 16.58 6.90 -2.17
C LEU A 61 17.34 6.42 -0.91
N LEU A 62 16.59 5.86 0.06
CA LEU A 62 16.91 4.83 1.11
C LEU A 62 16.34 5.26 2.49
N SER A 63 15.68 4.46 3.33
CA SER A 63 14.95 3.17 3.26
C SER A 63 14.40 2.84 4.68
N SER A 64 13.08 2.59 4.76
CA SER A 64 12.19 1.78 5.65
C SER A 64 12.51 1.41 7.12
N PRO A 65 11.46 1.15 7.93
CA PRO A 65 10.84 -0.19 8.01
C PRO A 65 9.29 -0.14 7.85
N ILE A 66 8.49 -1.15 7.50
CA ILE A 66 8.58 -2.54 7.04
C ILE A 66 7.12 -2.87 6.60
N ILE A 67 6.95 -3.45 5.40
CA ILE A 67 5.74 -4.11 4.86
C ILE A 67 4.53 -3.18 4.55
N THR A 68 4.50 -2.63 3.32
CA THR A 68 3.30 -2.46 2.46
C THR A 68 3.72 -2.10 1.01
N SER A 69 4.95 -1.59 0.79
CA SER A 69 5.43 -1.24 -0.56
C SER A 69 6.27 -2.33 -1.25
N LEU A 70 5.63 -3.42 -1.64
CA LEU A 70 6.09 -4.31 -2.71
C LEU A 70 4.89 -4.45 -3.66
N ALA A 71 4.79 -3.75 -4.78
CA ALA A 71 5.80 -3.56 -5.79
C ALA A 71 5.45 -2.33 -6.64
N LEU A 72 6.38 -1.38 -6.76
CA LEU A 72 6.49 -0.44 -7.88
C LEU A 72 7.85 0.28 -7.72
N ASN A 73 8.95 -0.40 -8.06
CA ASN A 73 10.16 0.28 -8.51
C ASN A 73 11.03 -0.65 -9.36
N SER A 74 10.94 -0.42 -10.66
CA SER A 74 11.59 -1.14 -11.75
C SER A 74 13.11 -0.95 -11.76
N SER A 75 13.86 -2.03 -11.92
CA SER A 75 15.19 -1.97 -12.54
C SER A 75 15.58 -3.32 -13.14
N SER A 76 14.88 -3.74 -14.20
CA SER A 76 15.34 -4.81 -15.08
C SER A 76 14.51 -4.87 -16.37
N ASN A 77 14.73 -3.96 -17.33
CA ASN A 77 14.36 -4.04 -18.77
C ASN A 77 12.96 -4.56 -19.21
N ASP A 78 12.05 -4.86 -18.31
CA ASP A 78 10.62 -4.85 -18.52
C ASP A 78 10.19 -3.46 -18.09
N GLU A 79 10.19 -2.56 -19.07
CA GLU A 79 9.14 -1.55 -19.16
C GLU A 79 7.87 -2.22 -18.64
N ILE A 80 7.25 -1.70 -17.56
CA ILE A 80 5.83 -1.95 -17.36
C ILE A 80 5.21 -1.38 -18.63
N ARG A 81 5.02 -2.24 -19.64
CA ARG A 81 4.08 -2.01 -20.72
C ARG A 81 2.73 -2.08 -20.04
N THR A 82 2.40 -1.03 -19.29
CA THR A 82 1.04 -0.55 -19.18
C THR A 82 0.53 -0.67 -20.61
N PRO A 83 -0.54 -1.43 -20.87
CA PRO A 83 -1.09 -1.50 -22.22
C PRO A 83 -1.23 -0.05 -22.68
N VAL A 84 -0.57 0.25 -23.79
CA VAL A 84 -0.33 1.61 -24.29
C VAL A 84 -1.50 2.53 -23.90
N GLY A 85 -1.27 3.43 -22.93
CA GLY A 85 -2.22 4.48 -22.53
C GLY A 85 -3.06 4.28 -21.26
N ALA A 86 -2.93 3.19 -20.50
CA ALA A 86 -3.66 3.06 -19.22
C ALA A 86 -2.89 3.69 -18.05
N LYS A 87 -3.40 4.82 -17.52
CA LYS A 87 -2.93 5.41 -16.25
C LYS A 87 -3.62 4.70 -15.08
N VAL A 88 -2.84 4.12 -14.18
CA VAL A 88 -3.33 3.50 -12.93
C VAL A 88 -2.82 4.34 -11.77
N ASP A 89 -3.75 4.94 -11.02
CA ASP A 89 -3.46 5.61 -9.77
C ASP A 89 -3.90 4.68 -8.64
N VAL A 90 -3.00 4.37 -7.70
CA VAL A 90 -3.31 3.59 -6.50
C VAL A 90 -3.47 4.56 -5.34
N LYS A 91 -4.56 4.42 -4.60
CA LYS A 91 -4.80 5.15 -3.36
C LYS A 91 -5.22 4.16 -2.28
N PHE A 92 -4.66 4.31 -1.10
CA PHE A 92 -5.11 3.62 0.11
C PHE A 92 -6.14 4.50 0.81
N VAL A 93 -7.26 3.92 1.23
CA VAL A 93 -8.30 4.64 1.94
C VAL A 93 -8.34 4.12 3.36
N MET A 94 -8.20 5.02 4.33
CA MET A 94 -8.23 4.72 5.76
C MET A 94 -9.36 5.51 6.42
N CYS A 95 -9.97 4.92 7.45
CA CYS A 95 -10.85 5.65 8.36
C CYS A 95 -10.04 6.45 9.39
N ASN A 96 -10.72 7.10 10.33
CA ASN A 96 -10.06 7.91 11.35
C ASN A 96 -9.03 7.07 12.14
N LEU A 97 -7.80 7.60 12.21
CA LEU A 97 -6.73 7.03 13.01
C LEU A 97 -7.00 7.36 14.47
N THR A 98 -7.02 6.35 15.34
CA THR A 98 -7.37 6.53 16.76
C THR A 98 -6.16 6.46 17.70
N LYS A 99 -4.98 6.11 17.16
CA LYS A 99 -3.75 5.93 17.91
C LYS A 99 -2.70 6.91 17.39
N GLU A 100 -2.07 7.65 18.31
CA GLU A 100 -1.00 8.62 18.01
C GLU A 100 0.13 8.00 17.17
N GLU A 101 0.55 6.78 17.50
CA GLU A 101 1.60 6.07 16.73
C GLU A 101 1.20 5.84 15.27
N GLN A 102 -0.07 5.54 15.01
CA GLN A 102 -0.59 5.36 13.64
C GLN A 102 -0.66 6.70 12.92
N GLU A 103 -1.13 7.76 13.58
CA GLU A 103 -1.18 9.11 13.01
C GLU A 103 0.19 9.57 12.53
N VAL A 104 1.23 9.39 13.36
CA VAL A 104 2.60 9.78 12.99
C VAL A 104 3.11 8.95 11.80
N LEU A 105 2.95 7.63 11.83
CA LEU A 105 3.45 6.76 10.76
C LEU A 105 2.70 6.99 9.44
N VAL A 106 1.37 7.11 9.49
CA VAL A 106 0.54 7.38 8.30
C VAL A 106 0.80 8.78 7.76
N ALA A 107 0.99 9.79 8.62
CA ALA A 107 1.37 11.12 8.16
C ALA A 107 2.72 11.11 7.40
N LEU A 108 3.72 10.39 7.91
CA LEU A 108 5.00 10.23 7.22
C LEU A 108 4.85 9.52 5.87
N GLU A 109 3.98 8.51 5.79
CA GLU A 109 3.67 7.78 4.54
C GLU A 109 2.95 8.69 3.53
N ILE A 110 1.92 9.44 3.96
CA ILE A 110 1.24 10.47 3.14
C ILE A 110 2.24 11.48 2.59
N MET A 111 3.10 12.02 3.45
CA MET A 111 4.11 13.00 3.04
C MET A 111 5.13 12.42 2.06
N ARG A 112 5.35 11.10 2.08
CA ARG A 112 6.34 10.43 1.24
C ARG A 112 5.80 10.04 -0.12
N TYR A 113 4.58 9.50 -0.18
CA TYR A 113 4.03 8.88 -1.39
C TYR A 113 2.79 9.57 -1.93
N ASP A 114 2.14 10.43 -1.13
CA ASP A 114 0.92 11.16 -1.50
C ASP A 114 -0.18 10.23 -2.07
N ASP A 115 -0.34 9.04 -1.47
CA ASP A 115 -1.23 7.99 -1.96
C ASP A 115 -2.24 7.47 -0.91
N ILE A 116 -2.35 8.11 0.26
CA ILE A 116 -3.34 7.74 1.28
C ILE A 116 -4.42 8.83 1.40
N ILE A 117 -5.68 8.41 1.52
CA ILE A 117 -6.86 9.23 1.77
C ILE A 117 -7.42 8.83 3.14
N ILE A 118 -7.51 9.79 4.07
CA ILE A 118 -8.20 9.59 5.36
C ILE A 118 -9.63 10.10 5.23
N LEU A 119 -10.60 9.25 5.53
CA LEU A 119 -12.02 9.58 5.56
C LEU A 119 -12.49 9.67 7.01
N ASP A 120 -13.44 10.58 7.25
CA ASP A 120 -14.14 10.68 8.52
C ASP A 120 -15.15 9.54 8.66
N CYS A 121 -14.65 8.37 9.04
CA CYS A 121 -15.41 7.16 9.30
C CYS A 121 -14.84 6.40 10.49
N GLU A 122 -15.67 5.52 11.05
CA GLU A 122 -15.22 4.44 11.92
C GLU A 122 -14.78 3.26 11.05
N GLU A 123 -13.67 2.61 11.40
CA GLU A 123 -13.03 1.54 10.62
C GLU A 123 -13.94 0.30 10.51
N ASN A 124 -14.85 0.34 9.54
CA ASN A 124 -15.82 -0.72 9.24
C ASN A 124 -15.82 -1.11 7.75
N MET A 125 -15.01 -0.44 6.90
CA MET A 125 -14.98 -0.60 5.45
C MET A 125 -13.55 -0.80 4.96
N ASN A 126 -13.20 -2.02 4.56
CA ASN A 126 -11.95 -2.31 3.86
C ASN A 126 -12.27 -2.71 2.43
N LYS A 127 -11.42 -2.35 1.46
CA LYS A 127 -11.49 -2.95 0.14
C LYS A 127 -10.11 -3.08 -0.48
N ALA A 128 -9.77 -4.34 -0.72
CA ALA A 128 -8.44 -4.94 -0.66
C ALA A 128 -7.92 -4.99 0.78
N ASP A 129 -8.00 -6.20 1.36
CA ASP A 129 -7.42 -6.49 2.66
C ASP A 129 -5.89 -6.36 2.61
N ASP A 130 -5.28 -6.03 3.74
CA ASP A 130 -3.82 -5.90 3.94
C ASP A 130 -3.05 -7.23 3.78
N ASP A 131 -3.77 -8.32 3.49
CA ASP A 131 -3.27 -9.68 3.29
C ASP A 131 -3.52 -10.22 1.88
N ALA A 132 -3.74 -9.32 0.91
CA ALA A 132 -3.88 -9.65 -0.50
C ALA A 132 -2.65 -9.21 -1.32
N TYR A 133 -2.13 -10.11 -2.16
CA TYR A 133 -1.10 -9.81 -3.15
C TYR A 133 -1.69 -9.77 -4.54
N PHE A 134 -1.53 -8.65 -5.25
CA PHE A 134 -2.03 -8.46 -6.62
C PHE A 134 -0.91 -8.41 -7.66
N ARG A 135 -1.15 -9.04 -8.81
CA ARG A 135 -0.31 -8.95 -10.01
C ARG A 135 -0.99 -8.05 -11.03
N LEU A 136 -0.62 -6.77 -10.99
CA LEU A 136 -1.29 -5.70 -11.74
C LEU A 136 -1.31 -5.93 -13.25
N GLN A 137 -0.24 -6.46 -13.83
CA GLN A 137 -0.21 -6.72 -15.28
C GLN A 137 -1.28 -7.75 -15.68
N ASN A 138 -1.36 -8.87 -14.95
CA ASN A 138 -2.39 -9.89 -15.17
C ASN A 138 -3.81 -9.35 -14.96
N LEU A 139 -3.99 -8.47 -13.96
CA LEU A 139 -5.26 -7.80 -13.73
C LEU A 139 -5.65 -6.91 -14.91
N VAL A 140 -4.73 -6.08 -15.38
CA VAL A 140 -5.00 -5.19 -16.51
C VAL A 140 -5.27 -5.98 -17.78
N ASP A 141 -4.51 -7.04 -18.03
CA ASP A 141 -4.69 -7.92 -19.18
C ASP A 141 -6.04 -8.64 -19.15
N SER A 142 -6.52 -9.05 -17.97
CA SER A 142 -7.83 -9.69 -17.83
C SER A 142 -9.01 -8.75 -18.07
N LEU A 143 -8.80 -7.44 -17.90
CA LEU A 143 -9.84 -6.41 -18.08
C LEU A 143 -9.95 -5.91 -19.51
N LYS A 144 -8.92 -6.10 -20.35
CA LYS A 144 -8.92 -5.69 -21.77
C LYS A 144 -10.16 -6.09 -22.58
N PRO A 145 -10.74 -7.30 -22.45
CA PRO A 145 -11.90 -7.69 -23.26
C PRO A 145 -13.22 -7.10 -22.76
N PHE A 146 -13.26 -6.46 -21.58
CA PHE A 146 -14.51 -6.04 -20.97
C PHE A 146 -14.80 -4.55 -21.19
N HIS A 147 -16.09 -4.25 -21.30
CA HIS A 147 -16.57 -2.87 -21.30
C HIS A 147 -16.33 -2.22 -19.93
N ARG A 148 -16.01 -0.93 -19.94
CA ARG A 148 -15.73 -0.14 -18.73
C ARG A 148 -16.96 0.57 -18.17
N GLU A 149 -18.15 0.28 -18.67
CA GLU A 149 -19.43 0.80 -18.18
C GLU A 149 -20.15 -0.31 -17.45
N ASP A 150 -20.83 0.04 -16.35
CA ASP A 150 -21.59 -0.88 -15.52
C ASP A 150 -20.84 -2.19 -15.19
N LEU A 151 -19.52 -2.09 -14.99
CA LEU A 151 -18.59 -3.20 -14.77
C LEU A 151 -18.56 -3.57 -13.28
N TYR A 152 -18.58 -4.87 -12.99
CA TYR A 152 -18.25 -5.41 -11.67
C TYR A 152 -17.47 -6.72 -11.83
N TYR A 153 -16.19 -6.65 -11.50
CA TYR A 153 -15.21 -7.71 -11.72
C TYR A 153 -14.60 -8.16 -10.39
N GLY A 154 -14.58 -9.45 -10.12
CA GLY A 154 -13.98 -9.98 -8.89
C GLY A 154 -14.24 -11.47 -8.70
N TYR A 155 -13.98 -11.98 -7.49
CA TYR A 155 -14.20 -13.38 -7.16
C TYR A 155 -15.60 -13.62 -6.59
N VAL A 156 -16.47 -14.31 -7.33
CA VAL A 156 -17.88 -14.47 -6.92
C VAL A 156 -18.08 -15.47 -5.77
N ILE A 157 -18.96 -15.11 -4.83
CA ILE A 157 -19.47 -15.97 -3.75
C ILE A 157 -20.86 -16.53 -4.12
N PRO A 158 -21.13 -17.83 -3.88
CA PRO A 158 -20.30 -18.81 -3.19
C PRO A 158 -19.11 -19.32 -4.01
N CYS A 159 -18.05 -19.76 -3.33
CA CYS A 159 -16.82 -20.23 -3.96
C CYS A 159 -17.05 -21.42 -4.93
N SER A 160 -18.08 -22.23 -4.69
CA SER A 160 -18.47 -23.35 -5.56
C SER A 160 -19.23 -22.96 -6.84
N SER A 161 -19.59 -21.69 -7.02
CA SER A 161 -20.31 -21.21 -8.20
C SER A 161 -19.37 -20.51 -9.18
N MET A 162 -19.55 -20.75 -10.48
CA MET A 162 -18.90 -19.96 -11.54
C MET A 162 -19.77 -18.79 -12.02
N GLU A 163 -21.03 -18.72 -11.56
CA GLU A 163 -22.01 -17.76 -12.04
C GLU A 163 -21.72 -16.34 -11.52
N PRO A 164 -21.43 -15.34 -12.39
CA PRO A 164 -21.08 -13.99 -11.95
C PRO A 164 -22.20 -13.28 -11.18
N PHE A 165 -23.48 -13.49 -11.53
CA PHE A 165 -24.64 -12.94 -10.84
C PHE A 165 -25.06 -13.78 -9.62
N GLY A 166 -24.10 -14.44 -8.98
CA GLY A 166 -24.26 -15.02 -7.66
C GLY A 166 -24.57 -13.97 -6.59
N HIS A 167 -24.04 -14.13 -5.38
CA HIS A 167 -24.39 -13.23 -4.28
C HIS A 167 -23.64 -11.89 -4.39
N TYR A 168 -22.32 -11.93 -4.25
CA TYR A 168 -21.44 -10.77 -4.24
C TYR A 168 -20.02 -11.18 -4.64
N MET A 169 -19.15 -10.22 -4.93
CA MET A 169 -17.71 -10.49 -5.11
C MET A 169 -17.03 -10.39 -3.74
N SER A 170 -16.19 -11.36 -3.40
CA SER A 170 -15.57 -11.46 -2.07
C SER A 170 -14.61 -10.32 -1.76
N GLY A 171 -14.32 -10.16 -0.46
CA GLY A 171 -13.24 -9.33 0.08
C GLY A 171 -11.81 -9.62 -0.41
N MET A 172 -11.60 -10.60 -1.32
CA MET A 172 -10.32 -10.78 -2.04
C MET A 172 -9.94 -9.56 -2.91
N GLY A 173 -10.86 -8.60 -3.03
CA GLY A 173 -10.78 -7.43 -3.88
C GLY A 173 -11.69 -7.56 -5.09
N TYR A 174 -12.26 -6.43 -5.50
CA TYR A 174 -13.12 -6.35 -6.66
C TYR A 174 -13.07 -4.94 -7.25
N LEU A 175 -13.33 -4.87 -8.56
CA LEU A 175 -13.30 -3.64 -9.35
C LEU A 175 -14.69 -3.32 -9.84
N ILE A 176 -14.97 -2.03 -9.89
CA ILE A 176 -16.17 -1.48 -10.49
C ILE A 176 -15.81 -0.35 -11.43
N SER A 177 -16.67 -0.09 -12.41
CA SER A 177 -16.54 1.06 -13.27
C SER A 177 -16.90 2.37 -12.57
N TRP A 178 -16.44 3.48 -13.13
CA TRP A 178 -16.63 4.80 -12.54
C TRP A 178 -18.10 5.24 -12.50
N ASP A 179 -18.90 4.87 -13.49
CA ASP A 179 -20.35 5.14 -13.50
C ASP A 179 -21.09 4.43 -12.34
N VAL A 180 -20.61 3.27 -11.89
CA VAL A 180 -21.13 2.61 -10.67
C VAL A 180 -20.72 3.41 -9.42
N VAL A 181 -19.51 3.96 -9.38
CA VAL A 181 -19.04 4.84 -8.29
C VAL A 181 -19.91 6.11 -8.21
N GLU A 182 -20.17 6.75 -9.35
CA GLU A 182 -21.04 7.93 -9.43
C GLU A 182 -22.46 7.61 -8.97
N TRP A 183 -23.01 6.47 -9.41
CA TRP A 183 -24.30 6.02 -8.95
C TRP A 183 -24.33 5.79 -7.43
N ILE A 184 -23.29 5.21 -6.83
CA ILE A 184 -23.22 4.99 -5.37
C ILE A 184 -23.30 6.31 -4.62
N ARG A 185 -22.58 7.34 -5.10
CA ARG A 185 -22.55 8.68 -4.51
C ARG A 185 -23.93 9.34 -4.49
N GLU A 186 -24.70 9.20 -5.57
CA GLU A 186 -25.95 9.93 -5.76
C GLU A 186 -27.17 9.17 -5.22
N SER A 187 -27.19 7.86 -5.39
CA SER A 187 -28.33 6.98 -5.09
C SER A 187 -28.66 6.91 -3.59
N ASP A 188 -29.95 6.80 -3.29
CA ASP A 188 -30.42 6.56 -1.91
C ASP A 188 -30.34 5.08 -1.50
N ILE A 189 -30.11 4.18 -2.46
CA ILE A 189 -30.03 2.73 -2.19
C ILE A 189 -28.85 2.41 -1.26
N PRO A 190 -27.59 2.78 -1.56
CA PRO A 190 -26.48 2.56 -0.63
C PRO A 190 -26.70 3.23 0.73
N LYS A 191 -27.23 4.46 0.75
CA LYS A 191 -27.47 5.23 1.97
C LYS A 191 -28.45 4.53 2.93
N SER A 192 -29.38 3.74 2.40
CA SER A 192 -30.42 3.06 3.18
C SER A 192 -29.94 1.81 3.93
N HIS A 193 -28.75 1.28 3.60
CA HIS A 193 -28.25 0.04 4.18
C HIS A 193 -26.72 0.03 4.25
N LEU A 194 -26.16 0.53 5.36
CA LEU A 194 -24.71 0.63 5.56
C LEU A 194 -24.15 -0.42 6.54
N GLU A 195 -25.01 -1.24 7.15
CA GLU A 195 -24.62 -2.20 8.19
C GLU A 195 -24.44 -3.61 7.62
N GLY A 196 -23.36 -4.28 8.02
CA GLY A 196 -23.07 -5.67 7.66
C GLY A 196 -21.66 -5.87 7.09
N PRO A 197 -21.30 -7.09 6.66
CA PRO A 197 -20.06 -7.34 5.94
C PRO A 197 -20.03 -6.51 4.65
N GLU A 198 -18.98 -5.70 4.48
CA GLU A 198 -18.83 -4.72 3.39
C GLU A 198 -19.12 -5.32 2.01
N ASP A 199 -18.53 -6.46 1.69
CA ASP A 199 -18.63 -7.09 0.36
C ASP A 199 -20.04 -7.60 0.05
N LYS A 200 -20.70 -8.19 1.06
CA LYS A 200 -22.09 -8.61 0.98
C LYS A 200 -23.03 -7.41 0.86
N THR A 201 -22.86 -6.40 1.70
CA THR A 201 -23.66 -5.17 1.69
C THR A 201 -23.54 -4.46 0.35
N PHE A 202 -22.34 -4.38 -0.21
CA PHE A 202 -22.10 -3.86 -1.56
C PHE A 202 -22.83 -4.69 -2.63
N GLY A 203 -22.76 -6.02 -2.55
CA GLY A 203 -23.50 -6.91 -3.46
C GLY A 203 -25.00 -6.67 -3.44
N ASP A 204 -25.57 -6.46 -2.25
CA ASP A 204 -26.99 -6.13 -2.08
C ASP A 204 -27.34 -4.76 -2.69
N TRP A 205 -26.47 -3.75 -2.56
CA TRP A 205 -26.67 -2.45 -3.23
C TRP A 205 -26.74 -2.61 -4.74
N ILE A 206 -25.79 -3.32 -5.33
CA ILE A 206 -25.73 -3.54 -6.78
C ILE A 206 -26.98 -4.27 -7.26
N LYS A 207 -27.41 -5.31 -6.53
CA LYS A 207 -28.63 -6.07 -6.84
C LYS A 207 -29.87 -5.19 -6.79
N ASN A 208 -30.06 -4.43 -5.71
CA ASN A 208 -31.24 -3.58 -5.52
C ASN A 208 -31.25 -2.38 -6.48
N GLY A 209 -30.07 -1.86 -6.79
CA GLY A 209 -29.85 -0.77 -7.75
C GLY A 209 -29.98 -1.18 -9.21
N HIS A 210 -30.11 -2.48 -9.50
CA HIS A 210 -30.09 -3.02 -10.87
C HIS A 210 -28.87 -2.55 -11.67
N ARG A 211 -27.72 -2.46 -10.96
CA ARG A 211 -26.43 -2.05 -11.49
C ARG A 211 -25.53 -3.26 -11.74
N ALA A 212 -24.40 -2.96 -12.34
CA ALA A 212 -23.36 -3.86 -12.74
C ALA A 212 -23.85 -5.05 -13.58
N LYS A 213 -24.47 -4.73 -14.72
CA LYS A 213 -24.92 -5.71 -15.72
C LYS A 213 -23.73 -6.33 -16.46
N ASN A 214 -22.59 -5.65 -16.51
CA ASN A 214 -21.34 -6.22 -17.03
C ASN A 214 -20.58 -6.86 -15.86
N ARG A 215 -21.08 -7.99 -15.37
CA ARG A 215 -20.51 -8.69 -14.21
C ARG A 215 -19.66 -9.88 -14.64
N PHE A 216 -18.43 -9.93 -14.14
CA PHE A 216 -17.46 -10.95 -14.55
C PHE A 216 -16.76 -11.58 -13.36
N ASN A 217 -16.65 -12.91 -13.40
CA ASN A 217 -15.99 -13.72 -12.40
C ASN A 217 -14.50 -13.88 -12.73
N ALA A 218 -13.64 -13.61 -11.77
CA ALA A 218 -12.19 -13.69 -11.87
C ALA A 218 -11.61 -15.07 -11.51
N LYS A 219 -12.46 -16.08 -11.23
CA LYS A 219 -12.01 -17.46 -11.02
C LYS A 219 -11.37 -18.03 -12.30
N TRP A 220 -10.21 -18.68 -12.24
CA TRP A 220 -9.43 -19.10 -11.06
C TRP A 220 -8.20 -18.22 -10.80
N SER A 221 -8.19 -17.00 -11.35
CA SER A 221 -7.05 -16.08 -11.28
C SER A 221 -6.99 -15.30 -9.97
N MET A 222 -8.09 -15.17 -9.25
CA MET A 222 -8.15 -14.68 -7.87
C MET A 222 -8.53 -15.84 -6.94
N TYR A 223 -7.90 -15.96 -5.78
CA TYR A 223 -8.16 -17.07 -4.84
C TYR A 223 -7.51 -16.87 -3.47
N ASN A 224 -7.96 -17.64 -2.47
CA ASN A 224 -7.31 -17.72 -1.17
C ASN A 224 -6.04 -18.58 -1.25
N PHE A 225 -5.01 -18.21 -0.49
CA PHE A 225 -3.76 -18.96 -0.37
C PHE A 225 -4.04 -20.47 -0.14
N PRO A 226 -3.28 -21.40 -0.77
CA PRO A 226 -3.59 -22.83 -0.78
C PRO A 226 -3.85 -23.48 0.59
N GLU A 227 -3.26 -22.93 1.64
CA GLU A 227 -3.27 -23.50 2.99
C GLU A 227 -3.90 -22.55 4.02
N PRO A 228 -4.82 -23.03 4.87
CA PRO A 228 -5.44 -24.36 4.83
C PRO A 228 -6.44 -24.49 3.65
N PRO A 229 -6.62 -25.68 3.06
CA PRO A 229 -7.55 -25.87 1.94
C PRO A 229 -8.99 -25.51 2.30
N THR A 230 -9.65 -24.75 1.42
CA THR A 230 -11.08 -24.42 1.49
C THR A 230 -11.69 -24.51 0.09
N LYS A 231 -13.00 -24.27 -0.03
CA LYS A 231 -13.65 -24.17 -1.35
C LYS A 231 -13.15 -22.98 -2.20
N CYS A 232 -12.47 -22.03 -1.57
CA CYS A 232 -12.01 -20.80 -2.20
C CYS A 232 -10.49 -20.78 -2.42
N THR A 233 -9.78 -21.83 -1.99
CA THR A 233 -8.33 -21.94 -2.18
C THR A 233 -7.98 -22.46 -3.57
N HIS A 234 -6.83 -22.05 -4.08
CA HIS A 234 -6.24 -22.58 -5.30
C HIS A 234 -4.71 -22.56 -5.16
N GLU A 235 -4.03 -23.44 -5.88
CA GLU A 235 -2.57 -23.46 -5.98
C GLU A 235 -2.00 -22.18 -6.60
N LEU A 236 -0.75 -21.85 -6.29
CA LEU A 236 -0.07 -20.74 -6.97
C LEU A 236 0.16 -21.11 -8.44
N TRP A 237 -0.20 -20.23 -9.37
CA TRP A 237 -0.11 -20.50 -10.80
C TRP A 237 0.26 -19.26 -11.64
N PRO A 238 0.83 -19.41 -12.86
CA PRO A 238 1.41 -18.27 -13.59
C PRO A 238 0.42 -17.16 -13.99
N HIS A 239 -0.87 -17.48 -14.10
CA HIS A 239 -1.90 -16.52 -14.52
C HIS A 239 -2.62 -15.82 -13.36
N THR A 240 -2.16 -16.01 -12.12
CA THR A 240 -2.71 -15.35 -10.93
C THR A 240 -2.78 -13.83 -11.07
N ILE A 241 -3.94 -13.30 -10.72
CA ILE A 241 -4.27 -11.89 -10.52
C ILE A 241 -4.14 -11.52 -9.05
N ALA A 242 -4.70 -12.33 -8.14
CA ALA A 242 -4.67 -12.04 -6.71
C ALA A 242 -4.55 -13.31 -5.85
N VAL A 243 -3.74 -13.24 -4.80
CA VAL A 243 -3.67 -14.24 -3.74
C VAL A 243 -4.08 -13.58 -2.42
N HIS A 244 -5.11 -14.11 -1.78
CA HIS A 244 -5.71 -13.55 -0.56
C HIS A 244 -5.44 -14.45 0.67
N LEU A 245 -5.68 -13.96 1.88
CA LEU A 245 -5.37 -14.65 3.15
C LEU A 245 -3.88 -14.90 3.41
N LEU A 246 -3.02 -13.95 3.03
CA LEU A 246 -1.60 -13.90 3.37
C LEU A 246 -1.39 -13.39 4.81
N LYS A 247 -2.14 -13.94 5.77
CA LYS A 247 -2.17 -13.50 7.18
C LYS A 247 -0.86 -13.68 7.96
N ASN A 248 0.20 -14.20 7.34
CA ASN A 248 1.50 -14.36 8.00
C ASN A 248 2.66 -14.23 7.01
N GLN A 249 3.85 -13.98 7.55
CA GLN A 249 5.06 -13.72 6.77
C GLN A 249 5.47 -14.92 5.89
N GLU A 250 5.23 -16.15 6.34
CA GLU A 250 5.56 -17.35 5.57
C GLU A 250 4.78 -17.41 4.25
N LYS A 251 3.47 -17.14 4.30
CA LYS A 251 2.60 -17.09 3.12
C LYS A 251 3.05 -16.00 2.15
N TRP A 252 3.40 -14.83 2.67
CA TRP A 252 3.99 -13.75 1.87
C TRP A 252 5.27 -14.20 1.17
N ILE A 253 6.23 -14.76 1.92
CA ILE A 253 7.51 -15.22 1.37
C ILE A 253 7.29 -16.28 0.27
N ARG A 254 6.41 -17.26 0.50
CA ARG A 254 6.10 -18.31 -0.48
C ARG A 254 5.48 -17.72 -1.75
N THR A 255 4.57 -16.77 -1.62
CA THR A 255 3.92 -16.09 -2.74
C THR A 255 4.94 -15.28 -3.56
N LEU A 256 5.74 -14.44 -2.90
CA LEU A 256 6.74 -13.59 -3.56
C LEU A 256 7.83 -14.42 -4.26
N LYS A 257 8.26 -15.53 -3.64
CA LYS A 257 9.21 -16.48 -4.23
C LYS A 257 8.64 -17.17 -5.46
N TYR A 258 7.39 -17.65 -5.40
CA TYR A 258 6.78 -18.32 -6.55
C TYR A 258 6.69 -17.42 -7.79
N PHE A 259 6.39 -16.13 -7.59
CA PHE A 259 6.28 -15.15 -8.66
C PHE A 259 7.60 -14.43 -8.99
N ASN A 260 8.73 -14.88 -8.42
CA ASN A 260 10.07 -14.32 -8.68
C ASN A 260 10.12 -12.79 -8.53
N VAL A 261 9.37 -12.23 -7.56
CA VAL A 261 9.22 -10.76 -7.40
C VAL A 261 10.55 -10.10 -7.07
N THR A 262 11.39 -10.81 -6.31
CA THR A 262 12.66 -10.28 -5.81
C THR A 262 13.86 -10.58 -6.71
N ASP A 263 13.71 -11.45 -7.72
CA ASP A 263 14.84 -11.99 -8.50
C ASP A 263 15.59 -10.90 -9.28
N ASN A 264 14.88 -9.82 -9.62
CA ASN A 264 15.43 -8.68 -10.35
C ASN A 264 15.82 -7.50 -9.46
N LEU A 265 15.69 -7.62 -8.13
CA LEU A 265 16.10 -6.57 -7.22
C LEU A 265 17.63 -6.55 -7.14
N LYS A 266 18.22 -5.40 -7.47
CA LYS A 266 19.66 -5.20 -7.36
C LYS A 266 20.08 -5.32 -5.88
N PRO A 267 21.09 -6.13 -5.55
CA PRO A 267 21.66 -6.15 -4.21
C PRO A 267 22.06 -4.75 -3.78
N SER A 268 21.71 -4.37 -2.56
CA SER A 268 22.15 -3.13 -1.95
C SER A 268 23.51 -3.34 -1.31
N LYS A 269 24.38 -2.31 -1.30
CA LYS A 269 25.59 -2.33 -0.46
C LYS A 269 25.26 -2.51 1.03
N LEU A 270 24.03 -2.19 1.43
CA LEU A 270 23.52 -2.30 2.80
C LEU A 270 22.77 -3.61 3.07
N TYR A 271 22.41 -4.37 2.03
CA TYR A 271 21.64 -5.60 2.17
C TYR A 271 21.88 -6.52 0.97
N HIS A 272 22.44 -7.70 1.24
CA HIS A 272 22.63 -8.76 0.26
C HIS A 272 21.61 -9.86 0.52
N ILE A 273 20.90 -10.25 -0.52
CA ILE A 273 20.09 -11.48 -0.54
C ILE A 273 21.05 -12.60 -0.96
N PRO A 274 21.31 -13.60 -0.11
CA PRO A 274 22.20 -14.72 -0.43
C PRO A 274 21.62 -15.64 -1.51
#